data_AF-A0AAQ0TNK9-F1
#
_entry.id   AF-A0AAQ0TNK9-F1
#
_cell.length_a   1.000
_cell.length_b   1.000
_cell.length_c   1.000
_cell.angle_alpha   90.00
_cell.angle_beta   90.00
_cell.angle_gamma   90.00
#
_symmetry.space_group_name_H-M   'P 1'
#
loop_
_entity.id
_entity.type
_entity.pdbx_description
1 polymer ?
#
loop_
_entity_poly.entity_id
_entity_poly.type
_entity_poly.pdbx_seq_one_letter_code
_entity_poly.pdbx_strand_id
1 'polypeptide(L)'
;MHQPVKHLMNEKTLNISIRIADQPRMALRIPASQEEVVRRAEANINELWRKWSAMAEFKDKSSAEILAMVTFRFAQLYFSAEEASVRADKTLESLERSLDRIIHNLPDTAD
;
A
#
# COMPACT_ATOMS: atom_id res chain seq x y z
N MET A 1 -15.71 -30.55 -18.63
CA MET A 1 -16.54 -29.44 -18.08
C MET A 1 -16.06 -29.15 -16.66
N HIS A 2 -15.16 -28.19 -16.50
CA HIS A 2 -14.72 -27.71 -15.18
C HIS A 2 -15.71 -26.63 -14.75
N GLN A 3 -16.50 -26.85 -13.71
CA GLN A 3 -17.34 -25.79 -13.16
C GLN A 3 -16.43 -24.75 -12.49
N PRO A 4 -16.64 -23.44 -12.73
CA PRO A 4 -15.90 -22.40 -12.03
C PRO A 4 -16.25 -22.45 -10.53
N VAL A 5 -15.22 -22.29 -9.71
CA VAL A 5 -15.30 -22.29 -8.24
C VAL A 5 -16.31 -21.23 -7.79
N LYS A 6 -17.49 -21.67 -7.34
CA LYS A 6 -18.61 -20.85 -6.82
C LYS A 6 -18.32 -20.16 -5.48
N HIS A 7 -17.06 -19.89 -5.13
CA HIS A 7 -16.68 -19.21 -3.87
C HIS A 7 -16.22 -17.76 -4.04
N LEU A 8 -16.32 -17.19 -5.24
CA LEU A 8 -16.24 -15.73 -5.43
C LEU A 8 -17.60 -15.05 -5.18
N MET A 9 -18.34 -15.46 -4.15
CA MET A 9 -19.69 -14.97 -3.86
C MET A 9 -19.71 -14.15 -2.56
N ASN A 10 -19.90 -12.85 -2.73
CA ASN A 10 -20.23 -11.82 -1.74
C ASN A 10 -19.19 -11.57 -0.64
N GLU A 11 -18.09 -10.91 -1.02
CA GLU A 11 -17.31 -10.18 -0.02
C GLU A 11 -18.21 -9.18 0.71
N LYS A 12 -18.30 -9.33 2.04
CA LYS A 12 -19.13 -8.48 2.89
C LYS A 12 -18.67 -7.03 2.74
N THR A 13 -19.57 -6.14 2.34
CA THR A 13 -19.29 -4.69 2.35
C THR A 13 -19.61 -4.11 3.72
N LEU A 14 -18.75 -3.22 4.20
CA LEU A 14 -18.90 -2.47 5.44
C LEU A 14 -19.14 -1.01 5.11
N ASN A 15 -20.06 -0.39 5.83
CA ASN A 15 -20.22 1.06 5.85
C ASN A 15 -19.49 1.56 7.09
N ILE A 16 -18.37 2.24 6.90
CA ILE A 16 -17.57 2.81 7.97
C ILE A 16 -17.56 4.33 7.86
N SER A 17 -17.17 4.98 8.95
CA SER A 17 -16.86 6.41 8.95
C SER A 17 -15.39 6.59 9.31
N ILE A 18 -14.73 7.48 8.58
CA ILE A 18 -13.37 7.95 8.86
C ILE A 18 -13.39 9.44 9.19
N ARG A 19 -12.39 9.90 9.95
CA ARG A 19 -12.13 11.30 10.25
C ARG A 19 -10.67 11.59 9.99
N ILE A 20 -10.38 12.50 9.07
CA ILE A 20 -9.03 12.88 8.68
C ILE A 20 -8.76 14.32 9.12
N ALA A 21 -7.68 14.54 9.85
CA ALA A 21 -7.28 15.84 10.40
C ALA A 21 -8.45 16.51 11.15
N ASP A 22 -8.70 17.78 10.85
CA ASP A 22 -9.80 18.59 11.37
C ASP A 22 -11.07 18.51 10.52
N GLN A 23 -11.09 17.67 9.47
CA GLN A 23 -12.22 17.57 8.56
C GLN A 23 -13.43 16.85 9.19
N PRO A 24 -14.64 17.12 8.68
CA PRO A 24 -15.82 16.36 9.06
C PRO A 24 -15.66 14.86 8.82
N ARG A 25 -16.44 14.07 9.56
CA ARG A 25 -16.53 12.62 9.33
C ARG A 25 -17.02 12.34 7.91
N MET A 26 -16.32 11.46 7.21
CA MET A 26 -16.68 10.99 5.87
C MET A 26 -17.15 9.55 5.93
N ALA A 27 -18.23 9.23 5.23
CA ALA A 27 -18.72 7.86 5.10
C ALA A 27 -18.00 7.16 3.94
N LEU A 28 -17.57 5.92 4.17
CA LEU A 28 -16.97 5.06 3.16
C LEU A 28 -17.68 3.72 3.14
N ARG A 29 -17.86 3.17 1.93
CA ARG A 29 -18.31 1.79 1.73
C ARG A 29 -17.14 0.99 1.18
N ILE A 30 -16.66 0.03 1.96
CA ILE A 30 -15.46 -0.74 1.63
C ILE A 30 -15.72 -2.24 1.76
N PRO A 31 -14.95 -3.10 1.08
CA PRO A 31 -14.95 -4.52 1.38
C PRO A 31 -14.38 -4.79 2.77
N ALA A 32 -14.90 -5.81 3.46
CA ALA A 32 -14.48 -6.13 4.83
C ALA A 32 -12.99 -6.46 4.94
N SER A 33 -12.38 -7.05 3.90
CA SER A 33 -10.94 -7.31 3.87
C SER A 33 -10.08 -6.06 3.95
N GLN A 34 -10.61 -4.90 3.53
CA GLN A 34 -9.87 -3.64 3.49
C GLN A 34 -9.97 -2.84 4.78
N GLU A 35 -10.81 -3.24 5.74
CA GLU A 35 -11.03 -2.42 6.95
C GLU A 35 -9.72 -2.12 7.68
N GLU A 36 -8.88 -3.13 7.91
CA GLU A 36 -7.61 -2.94 8.62
C GLU A 36 -6.69 -1.95 7.90
N VAL A 37 -6.62 -2.03 6.57
CA VAL A 37 -5.80 -1.12 5.75
C VAL A 37 -6.34 0.31 5.83
N VAL A 38 -7.66 0.49 5.72
CA VAL A 38 -8.29 1.82 5.81
C VAL A 38 -8.12 2.43 7.20
N ARG A 39 -8.28 1.64 8.28
CA ARG A 39 -8.08 2.10 9.66
C ARG A 39 -6.64 2.51 9.93
N ARG A 40 -5.68 1.74 9.41
CA ARG A 40 -4.25 2.06 9.50
C ARG A 40 -3.90 3.32 8.71
N ALA A 41 -4.47 3.50 7.52
CA ALA A 41 -4.29 4.73 6.74
C ALA A 41 -4.85 5.95 7.50
N GLU A 42 -6.07 5.86 8.02
CA GLU A 42 -6.70 6.89 8.85
C GLU A 42 -5.82 7.27 10.06
N ALA A 43 -5.33 6.27 10.81
CA ALA A 43 -4.48 6.49 11.97
C ALA A 43 -3.16 7.18 11.60
N ASN A 44 -2.47 6.70 10.56
CA ASN A 44 -1.16 7.20 10.14
C ASN A 44 -1.23 8.62 9.58
N ILE A 45 -2.26 8.93 8.77
CA ILE A 45 -2.47 10.29 8.25
C ILE A 45 -2.71 11.26 9.41
N ASN A 46 -3.58 10.89 10.36
CA ASN A 46 -3.88 11.71 11.53
C ASN A 46 -2.68 11.92 12.44
N GLU A 47 -1.85 10.90 12.61
CA GLU A 47 -0.62 11.01 13.38
C GLU A 47 0.38 11.97 12.73
N LEU A 48 0.63 11.83 11.42
CA LEU A 48 1.56 12.72 10.72
C LEU A 48 1.05 14.15 10.70
N TRP A 49 -0.23 14.35 10.40
CA TRP A 49 -0.86 15.68 10.44
C TRP A 49 -0.73 16.31 11.83
N ARG A 50 -1.05 15.59 12.92
CA ARG A 50 -0.87 16.14 14.29
C ARG A 50 0.56 16.52 14.59
N LYS A 51 1.52 15.69 14.19
CA LYS A 51 2.95 15.97 14.38
C LYS A 51 3.35 17.25 13.64
N TRP A 52 2.95 17.38 12.38
CA TRP A 52 3.29 18.55 11.57
C TRP A 52 2.57 19.81 12.05
N SER A 53 1.30 19.73 12.43
CA SER A 53 0.57 20.84 13.03
C SER A 53 1.19 21.37 14.33
N ALA A 54 1.98 20.55 15.04
CA ALA A 54 2.68 20.95 16.25
C ALA A 54 4.12 21.46 16.01
N MET A 55 4.65 21.38 14.77
CA MET A 55 6.02 21.79 14.46
C MET A 55 6.11 23.31 14.29
N ALA A 56 7.13 23.91 14.90
CA ALA A 56 7.39 25.35 14.78
C ALA A 56 7.64 25.80 13.32
N GLU A 57 8.15 24.89 12.46
CA GLU A 57 8.39 25.12 11.04
C GLU A 57 7.09 25.30 10.24
N PHE A 58 5.96 24.75 10.71
CA PHE A 58 4.68 24.80 10.00
C PHE A 58 3.65 25.70 10.68
N LYS A 59 4.08 26.55 11.62
CA LYS A 59 3.18 27.46 12.37
C LYS A 59 2.43 28.47 11.51
N ASP A 60 2.98 28.79 10.34
CA ASP A 60 2.44 29.73 9.36
C ASP A 60 1.50 29.07 8.35
N LYS A 61 1.41 27.73 8.36
CA LYS A 61 0.56 26.97 7.45
C LYS A 61 -0.82 26.76 8.04
N SER A 62 -1.82 26.85 7.18
CA SER A 62 -3.17 26.42 7.51
C SER A 62 -3.24 24.90 7.67
N SER A 63 -4.24 24.44 8.42
CA SER A 63 -4.53 23.00 8.57
C SER A 63 -4.68 22.28 7.22
N ALA A 64 -5.32 22.93 6.24
CA ALA A 64 -5.51 22.40 4.90
C ALA A 64 -4.19 22.24 4.15
N GLU A 65 -3.27 23.21 4.26
CA GLU A 65 -1.92 23.10 3.67
C GLU A 65 -1.13 21.95 4.29
N ILE A 66 -1.18 21.79 5.61
CA ILE A 66 -0.52 20.68 6.30
C ILE A 66 -1.10 19.35 5.82
N LEU A 67 -2.43 19.22 5.70
CA LEU A 67 -3.07 18.02 5.16
C LEU A 67 -2.67 17.75 3.70
N ALA A 68 -2.55 18.78 2.86
CA ALA A 68 -2.10 18.64 1.49
C ALA A 68 -0.65 18.12 1.42
N MET A 69 0.24 18.64 2.27
CA MET A 69 1.61 18.16 2.35
C MET A 69 1.67 16.71 2.86
N VAL A 70 0.87 16.35 3.87
CA VAL A 70 0.76 14.96 4.37
C VAL A 70 0.33 14.04 3.24
N THR A 71 -0.71 14.41 2.50
CA THR A 71 -1.21 13.65 1.35
C THR A 71 -0.13 13.47 0.29
N PHE A 72 0.57 14.54 -0.05
CA PHE A 72 1.68 14.50 -1.01
C PHE A 72 2.80 13.56 -0.54
N ARG A 73 3.17 13.59 0.74
CA ARG A 73 4.18 12.70 1.31
C ARG A 73 3.78 11.22 1.19
N PHE A 74 2.52 10.88 1.47
CA PHE A 74 2.04 9.51 1.31
C PHE A 74 2.04 9.06 -0.16
N ALA A 75 1.67 9.94 -1.10
CA ALA A 75 1.75 9.64 -2.53
C ALA A 75 3.20 9.39 -2.97
N GLN A 76 4.16 10.22 -2.53
CA GLN A 76 5.59 9.99 -2.81
C GLN A 76 6.09 8.65 -2.28
N LEU A 77 5.71 8.29 -1.05
CA LEU A 77 6.07 7.01 -0.45
C LEU A 77 5.46 5.83 -1.21
N TYR A 78 4.22 5.95 -1.67
CA TYR A 78 3.57 4.93 -2.51
C TYR A 78 4.37 4.67 -3.80
N PHE A 79 4.66 5.72 -4.58
CA PHE A 79 5.40 5.56 -5.83
C PHE A 79 6.83 5.05 -5.60
N SER A 80 7.49 5.48 -4.53
CA SER A 80 8.81 4.96 -4.17
C SER A 80 8.78 3.46 -3.83
N ALA A 81 7.72 2.99 -3.16
CA ALA A 81 7.53 1.58 -2.83
C ALA A 81 7.19 0.76 -4.08
N GLU A 82 6.37 1.28 -4.97
CA GLU A 82 6.05 0.67 -6.27
C GLU A 82 7.32 0.47 -7.11
N GLU A 83 8.16 1.50 -7.25
CA GLU A 83 9.45 1.41 -7.95
C GLU A 83 10.41 0.42 -7.29
N ALA A 84 10.40 0.30 -5.96
CA ALA A 84 11.19 -0.68 -5.24
C ALA A 84 10.70 -2.11 -5.52
N SER A 85 9.38 -2.32 -5.56
CA SER A 85 8.77 -3.61 -5.91
C SER A 85 9.16 -4.05 -7.32
N VAL A 86 9.02 -3.15 -8.30
CA VAL A 86 9.41 -3.43 -9.71
C VAL A 86 10.90 -3.79 -9.82
N ARG A 87 11.77 -3.15 -9.03
CA ARG A 87 13.20 -3.49 -8.99
C ARG A 87 13.46 -4.86 -8.34
N ALA A 88 12.70 -5.21 -7.30
CA ALA A 88 12.79 -6.51 -6.67
C ALA A 88 12.39 -7.63 -7.65
N ASP A 89 11.27 -7.45 -8.37
CA ASP A 89 10.79 -8.41 -9.37
C ASP A 89 11.84 -8.65 -10.47
N LYS A 90 12.41 -7.58 -11.03
CA LYS A 90 13.50 -7.70 -12.03
C LYS A 90 14.73 -8.42 -11.48
N THR A 91 15.03 -8.22 -10.20
CA THR A 91 16.16 -8.89 -9.53
C THR A 91 15.89 -10.38 -9.40
N LEU A 92 14.66 -10.76 -9.02
CA LEU A 92 14.21 -12.15 -8.94
C LEU A 92 14.22 -12.82 -10.33
N GLU A 93 13.70 -12.17 -11.37
CA GLU A 93 13.76 -12.70 -12.74
C GLU A 93 15.21 -12.94 -13.20
N SER A 94 16.12 -12.03 -12.87
CA SER A 94 17.55 -12.19 -13.19
C SER A 94 18.18 -13.37 -12.44
N LEU A 95 17.80 -13.56 -11.18
CA LEU A 95 18.24 -14.69 -10.37
C LEU A 95 17.71 -16.01 -10.94
N GLU A 96 16.43 -16.10 -11.26
CA GLU A 96 15.79 -17.27 -11.89
C GLU A 96 16.52 -17.67 -13.17
N ARG A 97 16.75 -16.73 -14.10
CA ARG A 97 17.51 -16.98 -15.34
C ARG A 97 18.94 -17.43 -15.09
N SER A 98 19.54 -17.06 -13.96
CA SER A 98 20.90 -17.47 -13.60
C SER A 98 20.89 -18.89 -13.05
N LEU A 99 19.89 -19.24 -12.24
CA LEU A 99 19.69 -20.60 -11.73
C LEU A 99 19.36 -21.58 -12.87
N ASP A 100 18.47 -21.23 -13.79
CA ASP A 100 18.15 -22.05 -14.96
C ASP A 100 19.39 -22.35 -15.79
N ARG A 101 20.26 -21.34 -15.99
CA ARG A 101 21.54 -21.53 -16.69
C ARG A 101 22.49 -22.47 -15.95
N ILE A 102 22.53 -22.42 -14.63
CA ILE A 102 23.37 -23.35 -13.85
C ILE A 102 22.83 -24.76 -14.00
N ILE A 103 21.50 -24.95 -13.82
CA ILE A 103 20.82 -26.24 -13.92
C ILE A 103 21.00 -26.85 -15.31
N HIS A 104 20.83 -26.08 -16.38
CA HIS A 104 21.03 -26.56 -17.75
C HIS A 104 22.47 -26.92 -18.09
N ASN A 105 23.45 -26.36 -17.38
CA ASN A 105 24.87 -26.64 -17.60
C ASN A 105 25.43 -27.65 -16.59
N LEU A 106 24.60 -28.24 -15.72
CA LEU A 106 25.04 -29.36 -14.91
C LEU A 106 25.30 -30.56 -15.82
N PRO A 107 26.47 -31.20 -15.74
CA PRO A 107 26.71 -32.43 -16.46
C PRO A 107 25.72 -33.50 -15.98
N ASP A 108 25.12 -34.24 -16.92
CA ASP A 108 24.38 -35.44 -16.60
C ASP A 108 25.32 -36.38 -15.83
N THR A 109 25.11 -36.49 -14.53
CA THR A 109 25.76 -37.52 -13.72
C THR A 109 25.01 -38.82 -13.98
N ALA A 110 25.26 -39.38 -15.16
CA ALA A 110 24.87 -40.73 -15.53
C ALA A 110 26.16 -41.55 -15.67
N ASP A 111 26.59 -42.17 -14.56
CA ASP A 111 27.33 -43.42 -14.55
C ASP A 111 26.34 -44.58 -14.36
#